data_AF-A0A1E8ZVF8-F1
#
_entry.id   AF-A0A1E8ZVF8-F1
#
_cell.length_a   1.000
_cell.length_b   1.000
_cell.length_c   1.000
_cell.angle_alpha   90.00
_cell.angle_beta   90.00
_cell.angle_gamma   90.00
#
_symmetry.space_group_name_H-M   'P 1'
#
loop_
_entity.id
_entity.type
_entity.pdbx_description
1 polymer ?
#
loop_
_entity_poly.entity_id
_entity_poly.type
_entity_poly.pdbx_seq_one_letter_code
_entity_poly.pdbx_strand_id
1 'polypeptide(L)'
;MKQFKQFRTRTVLDDVCEIHGCHLWSVKIPIKGKIEEISQCPECEKENIRLFEKQLNMEAEVKSKLSDTYEVFSRDSIVSSKLASKSLHDYEIRVDIDEKAVNFVKRLERCYVKGETGNAIITGPSGVGKSHLTYGLARFLNEQFKSYDEPKSVLFVSVVTLFDKIRESFEFDNGYSEAKMVKLLSEVDFLFLDDLGKESRKADTKRNEWAHQILFKILDNRTNTIINTNLSSEEIKELYSDDFGNGALSSRIFEGATGRCFVYPSGMKDRRY
;
A
#
# COMPACT_ATOMS: atom_id res chain seq x y z
N MET A 1 -36.79 -0.52 -4.69
CA MET A 1 -36.04 -0.55 -5.98
C MET A 1 -36.77 0.32 -7.01
N LYS A 2 -36.32 1.56 -7.24
CA LYS A 2 -36.86 2.40 -8.32
C LYS A 2 -36.22 1.94 -9.64
N GLN A 3 -36.95 1.15 -10.43
CA GLN A 3 -36.56 0.78 -11.78
C GLN A 3 -36.33 2.06 -12.61
N PHE A 4 -35.17 2.17 -13.26
CA PHE A 4 -34.81 3.28 -14.14
C PHE A 4 -35.80 3.35 -15.31
N LYS A 5 -36.72 4.33 -15.28
CA LYS A 5 -37.73 4.57 -16.33
C LYS A 5 -37.14 4.99 -17.68
N GLN A 6 -35.84 5.28 -17.76
CA GLN A 6 -35.17 5.78 -18.98
C GLN A 6 -34.96 4.70 -20.06
N PHE A 7 -35.09 3.41 -19.75
CA PHE A 7 -34.98 2.35 -20.76
C PHE A 7 -36.29 2.05 -21.52
N ARG A 8 -37.39 2.77 -21.23
CA ARG A 8 -38.68 2.59 -21.93
C ARG A 8 -38.73 3.27 -23.30
N THR A 9 -37.78 4.15 -23.61
CA THR A 9 -37.70 4.91 -24.88
C THR A 9 -36.48 4.49 -25.70
N ARG A 10 -36.05 3.23 -25.60
CA ARG A 10 -34.94 2.71 -26.39
C ARG A 10 -35.42 2.36 -27.80
N THR A 11 -34.65 2.74 -28.80
CA THR A 11 -34.83 2.25 -30.19
C THR A 11 -33.74 1.21 -30.44
N VAL A 12 -34.12 0.02 -30.87
CA VAL A 12 -33.14 -1.00 -31.27
C VAL A 12 -32.64 -0.65 -32.67
N LEU A 13 -31.32 -0.56 -32.84
CA LEU A 13 -30.66 -0.26 -34.10
C LEU A 13 -30.29 -1.57 -34.81
N ASP A 14 -30.17 -1.52 -36.13
CA ASP A 14 -29.71 -2.67 -36.92
C ASP A 14 -28.23 -2.97 -36.70
N ASP A 15 -27.45 -1.95 -36.29
CA ASP A 15 -26.04 -2.07 -35.94
C ASP A 15 -25.83 -3.08 -34.79
N VAL A 16 -24.77 -3.87 -34.89
CA VAL A 16 -24.46 -4.96 -33.97
C VAL A 16 -23.16 -4.66 -33.23
N CYS A 17 -23.12 -4.95 -31.93
CA CYS A 17 -21.90 -4.87 -31.14
C CYS A 17 -20.88 -5.93 -31.58
N GLU A 18 -19.64 -5.51 -31.85
CA GLU A 18 -18.54 -6.41 -32.25
C GLU A 18 -18.13 -7.40 -31.15
N ILE A 19 -18.37 -7.07 -29.88
CA ILE A 19 -17.98 -7.88 -28.72
C ILE A 19 -19.04 -8.93 -28.39
N HIS A 20 -20.31 -8.53 -28.36
CA HIS A 20 -21.41 -9.37 -27.85
C HIS A 20 -22.38 -9.86 -28.94
N GLY A 21 -22.26 -9.37 -30.18
CA GLY A 21 -23.11 -9.79 -31.29
C GLY A 21 -24.59 -9.39 -31.14
N CYS A 22 -24.93 -8.51 -30.20
CA CYS A 22 -26.29 -8.02 -30.00
C CYS A 22 -26.52 -6.65 -30.65
N HIS A 23 -27.77 -6.38 -31.02
CA HIS A 23 -28.18 -5.09 -31.57
C HIS A 23 -27.96 -3.94 -30.59
N LEU A 24 -27.42 -2.83 -31.10
CA LEU A 24 -27.21 -1.61 -30.33
C LEU A 24 -28.54 -0.94 -29.98
N TRP A 25 -28.56 -0.24 -28.86
CA TRP A 25 -29.71 0.56 -28.45
C TRP A 25 -29.39 2.04 -28.63
N SER A 26 -30.28 2.76 -29.29
CA SER A 26 -30.33 4.22 -29.21
C SER A 26 -31.07 4.63 -27.95
N VAL A 27 -30.39 5.38 -27.08
CA VAL A 27 -30.94 5.88 -25.82
C VAL A 27 -30.76 7.40 -25.76
N LYS A 28 -31.83 8.11 -25.37
CA LYS A 28 -31.80 9.56 -25.17
C LYS A 28 -31.46 9.87 -23.73
N ILE A 29 -30.29 10.43 -23.48
CA ILE A 29 -29.82 10.79 -22.14
C ILE A 29 -29.60 12.31 -22.01
N PRO A 30 -29.98 12.91 -20.87
CA PRO A 30 -29.71 14.32 -20.62
C PRO A 30 -28.26 14.52 -20.15
N ILE A 31 -27.43 15.18 -20.97
CA ILE A 31 -26.05 15.57 -20.65
C ILE A 31 -26.00 17.10 -20.56
N LYS A 32 -25.59 17.63 -19.39
CA LYS A 32 -25.48 19.09 -19.13
C LYS A 32 -26.72 19.90 -19.56
N GLY A 33 -27.91 19.35 -19.35
CA GLY A 33 -29.18 19.99 -19.70
C GLY A 33 -29.62 19.89 -21.17
N LYS A 34 -28.83 19.23 -22.04
CA LYS A 34 -29.22 18.89 -23.42
C LYS A 34 -29.55 17.41 -23.52
N ILE A 35 -30.54 17.06 -24.34
CA ILE A 35 -30.85 15.66 -24.63
C ILE A 35 -29.93 15.22 -25.78
N GLU A 36 -29.04 14.29 -25.50
CA GLU A 36 -28.19 13.64 -26.50
C GLU A 36 -28.68 12.22 -26.75
N GLU A 37 -28.57 11.78 -27.99
CA GLU A 37 -28.93 10.43 -28.42
C GLU A 37 -27.65 9.64 -28.65
N ILE A 38 -27.48 8.57 -27.88
CA ILE A 38 -26.27 7.76 -27.89
C ILE A 38 -26.60 6.32 -28.28
N SER A 39 -25.70 5.71 -29.05
CA SER A 39 -25.77 4.29 -29.41
C SER A 39 -24.90 3.49 -28.45
N GLN A 40 -25.47 2.49 -27.78
CA GLN A 40 -24.76 1.67 -26.80
C GLN A 40 -25.16 0.20 -26.90
N CYS A 41 -24.20 -0.68 -26.64
CA CYS A 41 -24.46 -2.11 -26.46
C CYS A 41 -24.99 -2.35 -25.03
N PRO A 42 -26.16 -3.00 -24.85
CA PRO A 42 -26.74 -3.24 -23.54
C PRO A 42 -25.91 -4.19 -22.65
N GLU A 43 -25.23 -5.18 -23.24
CA GLU A 43 -24.38 -6.09 -22.45
C GLU A 43 -23.04 -5.43 -22.08
N CYS A 44 -22.40 -4.67 -22.99
CA CYS A 44 -21.25 -3.84 -22.63
C CYS A 44 -21.59 -2.87 -21.49
N GLU A 45 -22.73 -2.19 -21.57
CA GLU A 45 -23.13 -1.21 -20.56
C GLU A 45 -23.37 -1.88 -19.21
N LYS A 46 -24.02 -3.04 -19.20
CA LYS A 46 -24.24 -3.84 -17.99
C LYS A 46 -22.94 -4.36 -17.38
N GLU A 47 -21.97 -4.76 -18.20
CA GLU A 47 -20.62 -5.12 -17.75
C GLU A 47 -19.91 -3.90 -17.12
N ASN A 48 -19.95 -2.74 -17.78
CA ASN A 48 -19.40 -1.49 -17.27
C ASN A 48 -20.03 -1.07 -15.93
N ILE A 49 -21.36 -1.15 -15.81
CA ILE A 49 -22.08 -0.87 -14.57
C ILE A 49 -21.61 -1.81 -13.46
N ARG A 50 -21.50 -3.12 -13.73
CA ARG A 50 -21.00 -4.09 -12.73
C ARG A 50 -19.58 -3.78 -12.28
N LEU A 51 -18.69 -3.42 -13.21
CA LEU A 51 -17.31 -3.03 -12.88
C LEU A 51 -17.29 -1.76 -12.03
N PHE A 52 -18.09 -0.76 -12.39
CA PHE A 52 -18.21 0.50 -11.66
C PHE A 52 -18.79 0.30 -10.24
N GLU A 53 -19.84 -0.50 -10.10
CA GLU A 53 -20.40 -0.88 -8.79
C GLU A 53 -19.36 -1.60 -7.93
N LYS A 54 -18.60 -2.54 -8.51
CA LYS A 54 -17.51 -3.23 -7.80
C LYS A 54 -16.43 -2.27 -7.33
N GLN A 55 -16.06 -1.29 -8.16
CA GLN A 55 -15.10 -0.26 -7.80
C GLN A 55 -15.61 0.62 -6.66
N LEU A 56 -16.84 1.12 -6.76
CA LEU A 56 -17.48 1.95 -5.72
C LEU A 56 -17.57 1.22 -4.38
N ASN A 57 -17.94 -0.07 -4.40
CA ASN A 57 -18.03 -0.88 -3.20
C ASN A 57 -16.66 -1.07 -2.53
N MET A 58 -15.62 -1.34 -3.32
CA MET A 58 -14.24 -1.43 -2.82
C MET A 58 -13.77 -0.08 -2.25
N GLU A 59 -14.14 1.01 -2.92
CA GLU A 59 -13.84 2.36 -2.47
C GLU A 59 -14.49 2.70 -1.12
N ALA A 60 -15.77 2.38 -0.98
CA ALA A 60 -16.51 2.56 0.26
C ALA A 60 -15.94 1.68 1.38
N GLU A 61 -15.54 0.44 1.07
CA GLU A 61 -14.94 -0.46 2.05
C GLU A 61 -13.62 0.10 2.61
N VAL A 62 -12.69 0.55 1.74
CA VAL A 62 -11.42 1.13 2.19
C VAL A 62 -11.65 2.39 3.02
N LYS A 63 -12.56 3.27 2.60
CA LYS A 63 -12.90 4.48 3.38
C LYS A 63 -13.48 4.14 4.75
N SER A 64 -14.37 3.16 4.81
CA SER A 64 -14.93 2.68 6.08
C SER A 64 -13.85 2.06 6.97
N LYS A 65 -12.84 1.40 6.41
CA LYS A 65 -11.73 0.90 7.21
C LYS A 65 -10.92 2.04 7.80
N LEU A 66 -10.58 3.04 6.99
CA LEU A 66 -9.73 4.16 7.38
C LEU A 66 -10.41 5.12 8.36
N SER A 67 -11.75 5.21 8.39
CA SER A 67 -12.46 6.03 9.37
C SER A 67 -12.20 5.61 10.81
N ASP A 68 -11.93 4.33 11.05
CA ASP A 68 -11.62 3.79 12.38
C ASP A 68 -10.17 4.04 12.81
N THR A 69 -9.36 4.67 11.93
CA THR A 69 -7.97 5.15 12.13
C THR A 69 -7.11 4.29 13.05
N TYR A 70 -7.22 4.48 14.37
CA TYR A 70 -6.54 3.70 15.41
C TYR A 70 -6.69 2.18 15.26
N GLU A 71 -7.88 1.69 14.92
CA GLU A 71 -8.15 0.25 14.81
C GLU A 71 -7.51 -0.39 13.56
N VAL A 72 -7.25 0.41 12.52
CA VAL A 72 -6.59 -0.03 11.27
C VAL A 72 -5.27 -0.73 11.61
N PHE A 73 -4.52 -0.20 12.58
CA PHE A 73 -3.25 -0.78 12.98
C PHE A 73 -3.41 -2.23 13.47
N SER A 74 -4.37 -2.51 14.35
CA SER A 74 -4.57 -3.85 14.88
C SER A 74 -5.31 -4.79 13.92
N ARG A 75 -6.24 -4.26 13.12
CA ARG A 75 -7.16 -5.03 12.28
C ARG A 75 -6.55 -5.39 10.94
N ASP A 76 -5.83 -4.46 10.32
CA ASP A 76 -5.40 -4.56 8.92
C ASP A 76 -3.88 -4.77 8.76
N SER A 77 -3.07 -4.60 9.82
CA SER A 77 -1.62 -4.83 9.73
C SER A 77 -1.28 -6.30 9.45
N ILE A 78 -0.31 -6.51 8.56
CA ILE A 78 0.20 -7.83 8.17
C ILE A 78 1.52 -8.06 8.91
N VAL A 79 1.42 -8.66 10.10
CA VAL A 79 2.55 -8.85 11.01
C VAL A 79 2.61 -10.29 11.54
N SER A 80 3.82 -10.80 11.76
CA SER A 80 4.00 -12.11 12.41
C SER A 80 3.59 -12.04 13.89
N SER A 81 3.06 -13.15 14.44
CA SER A 81 2.67 -13.22 15.86
C SER A 81 3.81 -12.88 16.83
N LYS A 82 5.06 -13.24 16.47
CA LYS A 82 6.27 -12.92 17.24
C LYS A 82 6.57 -11.43 17.31
N LEU A 83 6.23 -10.69 16.26
CA LEU A 83 6.46 -9.25 16.18
C LEU A 83 5.30 -8.47 16.79
N ALA A 84 4.06 -8.97 16.67
CA ALA A 84 2.85 -8.35 17.21
C ALA A 84 2.90 -8.10 18.73
N SER A 85 3.63 -8.93 19.47
CA SER A 85 3.80 -8.78 20.92
C SER A 85 4.91 -7.80 21.32
N LYS A 86 5.61 -7.17 20.37
CA LYS A 86 6.77 -6.32 20.64
C LYS A 86 6.37 -4.85 20.78
N SER A 87 7.21 -4.10 21.50
CA SER A 87 7.08 -2.64 21.69
C SER A 87 8.47 -1.99 21.76
N LEU A 88 8.54 -0.66 21.67
CA LEU A 88 9.81 0.05 21.91
C LEU A 88 10.34 -0.13 23.33
N HIS A 89 9.46 -0.36 24.32
CA HIS A 89 9.87 -0.56 25.71
C HIS A 89 10.63 -1.88 25.91
N ASP A 90 10.27 -2.92 25.16
CA ASP A 90 10.89 -4.24 25.24
C ASP A 90 12.12 -4.38 24.32
N TYR A 91 12.60 -3.27 23.73
CA TYR A 91 13.76 -3.28 22.85
C TYR A 91 15.05 -3.28 23.69
N GLU A 92 15.75 -4.42 23.70
CA GLU A 92 16.97 -4.60 24.49
C GLU A 92 18.16 -3.84 23.88
N ILE A 93 18.78 -2.98 24.68
CA ILE A 93 20.03 -2.27 24.36
C ILE A 93 21.20 -3.15 24.78
N ARG A 94 21.89 -3.75 23.81
CA ARG A 94 23.07 -4.61 24.04
C ARG A 94 24.38 -3.92 23.70
N VAL A 95 24.34 -2.99 22.74
CA VAL A 95 25.51 -2.28 22.20
C VAL A 95 25.14 -0.83 21.88
N ASP A 96 26.12 0.07 21.79
CA ASP A 96 25.91 1.51 21.57
C ASP A 96 25.08 1.84 20.32
N ILE A 97 25.13 1.00 19.27
CA ILE A 97 24.31 1.23 18.06
C ILE A 97 22.81 1.14 18.37
N ASP A 98 22.42 0.36 19.37
CA ASP A 98 21.02 0.11 19.72
C ASP A 98 20.42 1.34 20.35
N GLU A 99 21.18 1.95 21.25
CA GLU A 99 20.79 3.23 21.84
C GLU A 99 20.68 4.31 20.76
N LYS A 100 21.62 4.33 19.80
CA LYS A 100 21.54 5.25 18.64
C LYS A 100 20.31 4.97 17.77
N ALA A 101 19.93 3.71 17.59
CA ALA A 101 18.77 3.32 16.80
C ALA A 101 17.45 3.70 17.50
N VAL A 102 17.34 3.46 18.81
CA VAL A 102 16.21 3.88 19.65
C VAL A 102 16.09 5.41 19.66
N ASN A 103 17.21 6.12 19.82
CA ASN A 103 17.23 7.58 19.77
C ASN A 103 16.87 8.12 18.39
N PHE A 104 17.23 7.40 17.32
CA PHE A 104 16.83 7.74 15.96
C PHE A 104 15.31 7.64 15.78
N VAL A 105 14.67 6.54 16.19
CA VAL A 105 13.20 6.42 16.06
C VAL A 105 12.43 7.38 16.97
N LYS A 106 12.94 7.69 18.18
CA LYS A 106 12.38 8.75 19.03
C LYS A 106 12.48 10.15 18.39
N ARG A 107 13.51 10.41 17.57
CA ARG A 107 13.57 11.66 16.79
C ARG A 107 12.53 11.66 15.68
N LEU A 108 12.41 10.56 14.93
CA LEU A 108 11.40 10.42 13.87
C LEU A 108 9.99 10.61 14.41
N GLU A 109 9.68 9.97 15.54
CA GLU A 109 8.42 10.12 16.26
C GLU A 109 8.08 11.60 16.49
N ARG A 110 9.00 12.36 17.09
CA ARG A 110 8.80 13.79 17.35
C ARG A 110 8.60 14.62 16.08
N CYS A 111 9.28 14.27 14.99
CA CYS A 111 9.08 14.91 13.68
C CYS A 111 7.67 14.64 13.16
N TYR A 112 7.24 13.37 13.14
CA TYR A 112 5.94 12.96 12.60
C TYR A 112 4.76 13.47 13.42
N VAL A 113 4.87 13.50 14.76
CA VAL A 113 3.85 14.09 15.63
C VAL A 113 3.70 15.60 15.39
N LYS A 114 4.78 16.29 15.01
CA LYS A 114 4.74 17.72 14.64
C LYS A 114 4.23 17.98 13.21
N GLY A 115 3.86 16.93 12.48
CA GLY A 115 3.37 17.04 11.10
C GLY A 115 4.48 17.16 10.05
N GLU A 116 5.75 16.90 10.40
CA GLU A 116 6.77 16.75 9.36
C GLU A 116 6.46 15.53 8.49
N THR A 117 6.76 15.64 7.20
CA THR A 117 6.58 14.55 6.23
C THR A 117 7.91 14.05 5.70
N GLY A 118 7.92 12.84 5.17
CA GLY A 118 9.06 12.23 4.50
C GLY A 118 9.27 10.79 4.91
N ASN A 119 9.80 10.00 3.97
CA ASN A 119 10.11 8.61 4.24
C ASN A 119 11.24 8.49 5.26
N ALA A 120 11.32 7.33 5.91
CA ALA A 120 12.46 6.96 6.74
C ALA A 120 12.93 5.56 6.39
N ILE A 121 14.24 5.35 6.36
CA ILE A 121 14.83 4.07 5.92
C ILE A 121 15.75 3.54 7.00
N ILE A 122 15.50 2.32 7.46
CA ILE A 122 16.33 1.59 8.40
C ILE A 122 16.95 0.40 7.66
N THR A 123 18.25 0.47 7.39
CA THR A 123 19.00 -0.60 6.72
C THR A 123 19.95 -1.31 7.68
N GLY A 124 20.24 -2.58 7.40
CA GLY A 124 21.20 -3.36 8.18
C GLY A 124 21.07 -4.86 8.01
N PRO A 125 21.99 -5.65 8.59
CA PRO A 125 21.95 -7.11 8.50
C PRO A 125 20.67 -7.74 9.07
N SER A 126 20.43 -8.99 8.70
CA SER A 126 19.33 -9.77 9.28
C SER A 126 19.52 -9.97 10.79
N GLY A 127 18.43 -9.94 11.55
CA GLY A 127 18.48 -10.26 12.99
C GLY A 127 18.97 -9.15 13.92
N VAL A 128 19.29 -7.95 13.41
CA VAL A 128 19.75 -6.81 14.25
C VAL A 128 18.63 -6.02 14.93
N GLY A 129 17.36 -6.46 14.78
CA GLY A 129 16.21 -5.84 15.45
C GLY A 129 15.47 -4.74 14.69
N LYS A 130 15.72 -4.55 13.39
CA LYS A 130 15.03 -3.52 12.57
C LYS A 130 13.51 -3.61 12.60
N SER A 131 12.95 -4.81 12.41
CA SER A 131 11.51 -5.05 12.41
C SER A 131 10.90 -4.74 13.78
N HIS A 132 11.55 -5.13 14.88
CA HIS A 132 11.12 -4.78 16.23
C HIS A 132 11.12 -3.26 16.41
N LEU A 133 12.21 -2.59 16.04
CA LEU A 133 12.35 -1.14 16.20
C LEU A 133 11.27 -0.38 15.43
N THR A 134 11.05 -0.73 14.16
CA THR A 134 10.05 -0.09 13.30
C THR A 134 8.61 -0.43 13.69
N TYR A 135 8.33 -1.67 14.10
CA TYR A 135 7.01 -2.05 14.63
C TYR A 135 6.70 -1.32 15.93
N GLY A 136 7.69 -1.20 16.81
CA GLY A 136 7.57 -0.42 18.04
C GLY A 136 7.25 1.05 17.74
N LEU A 137 7.93 1.67 16.77
CA LEU A 137 7.63 3.03 16.33
C LEU A 137 6.20 3.14 15.78
N ALA A 138 5.76 2.21 14.93
CA ALA A 138 4.41 2.19 14.37
C ALA A 138 3.34 2.13 15.47
N ARG A 139 3.49 1.21 16.42
CA ARG A 139 2.60 1.08 17.58
C ARG A 139 2.58 2.35 18.40
N PHE A 140 3.75 2.95 18.66
CA PHE A 140 3.84 4.18 19.43
C PHE A 140 3.13 5.34 18.73
N LEU A 141 3.36 5.54 17.43
CA LEU A 141 2.67 6.56 16.63
C LEU A 141 1.15 6.37 16.67
N ASN A 142 0.66 5.13 16.54
CA ASN A 142 -0.77 4.83 16.60
C ASN A 142 -1.40 5.26 17.94
N GLU A 143 -0.71 4.98 19.06
CA GLU A 143 -1.15 5.43 20.39
C GLU A 143 -1.12 6.96 20.53
N GLN A 144 -0.07 7.60 19.99
CA GLN A 144 0.06 9.06 20.03
C GLN A 144 -1.03 9.77 19.23
N PHE A 145 -1.32 9.34 18.00
CA PHE A 145 -2.36 9.97 17.18
C PHE A 145 -3.76 9.82 17.77
N LYS A 146 -4.02 8.71 18.47
CA LYS A 146 -5.25 8.57 19.26
C LYS A 146 -5.34 9.59 20.40
N SER A 147 -4.22 9.97 20.99
CA SER A 147 -4.20 10.91 22.13
C SER A 147 -4.31 12.39 21.74
N TYR A 148 -3.98 12.76 20.49
CA TYR A 148 -3.87 14.16 20.05
C TYR A 148 -5.12 14.76 19.38
N ASP A 149 -6.27 14.07 19.39
CA ASP A 149 -7.52 14.51 18.72
C ASP A 149 -7.39 14.78 17.19
N GLU A 150 -6.27 14.35 16.59
CA GLU A 150 -6.02 14.32 15.15
C GLU A 150 -5.69 12.87 14.76
N PRO A 151 -6.72 12.02 14.62
CA PRO A 151 -6.51 10.60 14.41
C PRO A 151 -5.90 10.35 13.03
N LYS A 152 -4.74 9.69 13.02
CA LYS A 152 -4.04 9.25 11.80
C LYS A 152 -3.94 7.74 11.79
N SER A 153 -4.24 7.18 10.64
CA SER A 153 -4.18 5.76 10.38
C SER A 153 -2.72 5.31 10.26
N VAL A 154 -2.38 4.22 10.96
CA VAL A 154 -1.04 3.61 10.91
C VAL A 154 -1.19 2.15 10.48
N LEU A 155 -0.40 1.72 9.50
CA LEU A 155 -0.47 0.36 8.97
C LEU A 155 0.93 -0.23 8.83
N PHE A 156 1.12 -1.43 9.37
CA PHE A 156 2.38 -2.16 9.30
C PHE A 156 2.25 -3.41 8.45
N VAL A 157 3.14 -3.59 7.48
CA VAL A 157 3.05 -4.65 6.49
C VAL A 157 4.39 -5.32 6.25
N SER A 158 4.43 -6.64 6.43
CA SER A 158 5.47 -7.48 5.83
C SER A 158 5.26 -7.58 4.33
N VAL A 159 6.21 -7.06 3.56
CA VAL A 159 6.15 -6.99 2.10
C VAL A 159 6.01 -8.40 1.49
N VAL A 160 6.75 -9.37 2.01
CA VAL A 160 6.71 -10.76 1.55
C VAL A 160 5.32 -11.37 1.79
N THR A 161 4.77 -11.24 3.00
CA THR A 161 3.44 -11.79 3.34
C THR A 161 2.32 -11.08 2.58
N LEU A 162 2.44 -9.78 2.32
CA LEU A 162 1.49 -9.06 1.48
C LEU A 162 1.40 -9.68 0.10
N PHE A 163 2.53 -9.91 -0.58
CA PHE A 163 2.52 -10.47 -1.92
C PHE A 163 2.01 -11.91 -1.98
N ASP A 164 2.32 -12.72 -0.97
CA ASP A 164 1.76 -14.06 -0.89
C ASP A 164 0.23 -14.01 -0.75
N LYS A 165 -0.32 -13.12 0.08
CA LYS A 165 -1.78 -12.92 0.24
C LYS A 165 -2.45 -12.39 -1.02
N ILE A 166 -1.82 -11.43 -1.72
CA ILE A 166 -2.36 -10.92 -2.99
C ILE A 166 -2.38 -12.05 -4.03
N ARG A 167 -1.35 -12.88 -4.11
CA ARG A 167 -1.33 -14.02 -5.04
C ARG A 167 -2.41 -15.05 -4.72
N GLU A 168 -2.59 -15.38 -3.44
CA GLU A 168 -3.69 -16.27 -3.01
C GLU A 168 -5.07 -15.73 -3.43
N SER A 169 -5.23 -14.40 -3.48
CA SER A 169 -6.48 -13.75 -3.88
C SER A 169 -6.89 -14.01 -5.35
N PHE A 170 -5.97 -14.51 -6.18
CA PHE A 170 -6.25 -14.85 -7.58
C PHE A 170 -7.01 -16.18 -7.72
N GLU A 171 -6.84 -17.08 -6.76
CA GLU A 171 -7.52 -18.38 -6.74
C GLU A 171 -8.88 -18.29 -6.03
N PHE A 172 -8.95 -17.53 -4.93
CA PHE A 172 -10.18 -17.31 -4.17
C PHE A 172 -10.17 -15.96 -3.47
N ASP A 173 -11.35 -15.39 -3.21
CA ASP A 173 -11.43 -14.12 -2.48
C ASP A 173 -11.05 -14.31 -1.01
N ASN A 174 -9.86 -13.85 -0.65
CA ASN A 174 -9.35 -13.81 0.72
C ASN A 174 -9.41 -12.41 1.34
N GLY A 175 -9.99 -11.43 0.64
CA GLY A 175 -10.05 -10.03 1.05
C GLY A 175 -8.79 -9.20 0.79
N TYR A 176 -7.75 -9.76 0.17
CA TYR A 176 -6.46 -9.11 -0.15
C TYR A 176 -6.23 -8.91 -1.66
N SER A 177 -7.29 -8.65 -2.44
CA SER A 177 -7.13 -8.36 -3.87
C SER A 177 -6.15 -7.22 -4.13
N GLU A 178 -5.41 -7.30 -5.24
CA GLU A 178 -4.37 -6.30 -5.60
C GLU A 178 -4.92 -4.88 -5.52
N ALA A 179 -6.05 -4.61 -6.17
CA ALA A 179 -6.65 -3.29 -6.22
C ALA A 179 -7.02 -2.74 -4.83
N LYS A 180 -7.54 -3.60 -3.95
CA LYS A 180 -7.92 -3.22 -2.59
C LYS A 180 -6.70 -2.93 -1.72
N MET A 181 -5.66 -3.77 -1.82
CA MET A 181 -4.43 -3.57 -1.05
C MET A 181 -3.65 -2.35 -1.52
N VAL A 182 -3.51 -2.15 -2.83
CA VAL A 182 -2.91 -0.93 -3.39
C VAL A 182 -3.65 0.29 -2.85
N LYS A 183 -4.98 0.34 -2.94
CA LYS A 183 -5.77 1.47 -2.45
C LYS A 183 -5.59 1.71 -0.94
N LEU A 184 -5.74 0.68 -0.11
CA LEU A 184 -5.57 0.79 1.34
C LEU A 184 -4.18 1.30 1.74
N LEU A 185 -3.13 0.72 1.12
CA LEU A 185 -1.74 1.07 1.41
C LEU A 185 -1.36 2.44 0.84
N SER A 186 -2.01 2.90 -0.23
CA SER A 186 -1.83 4.25 -0.76
C SER A 186 -2.51 5.32 0.09
N GLU A 187 -3.67 5.03 0.70
CA GLU A 187 -4.50 6.02 1.41
C GLU A 187 -4.21 6.14 2.93
N VAL A 188 -3.52 5.17 3.55
CA VAL A 188 -3.15 5.26 4.98
C VAL A 188 -2.19 6.42 5.28
N ASP A 189 -2.30 7.10 6.42
CA ASP A 189 -1.45 8.25 6.75
C ASP A 189 0.02 7.86 6.96
N PHE A 190 0.26 6.76 7.68
CA PHE A 190 1.60 6.22 7.93
C PHE A 190 1.68 4.75 7.54
N LEU A 191 2.58 4.43 6.60
CA LEU A 191 2.82 3.07 6.14
C LEU A 191 4.19 2.59 6.59
N PHE A 192 4.24 1.41 7.19
CA PHE A 192 5.46 0.71 7.55
C PHE A 192 5.64 -0.51 6.66
N LEU A 193 6.73 -0.54 5.89
CA LEU A 193 7.10 -1.67 5.04
C LEU A 193 8.28 -2.43 5.66
N ASP A 194 8.01 -3.65 6.08
CA ASP A 194 8.98 -4.55 6.69
C ASP A 194 9.59 -5.49 5.64
N ASP A 195 10.91 -5.64 5.72
CA ASP A 195 11.72 -6.53 4.89
C ASP A 195 11.66 -6.24 3.38
N LEU A 196 11.67 -4.96 3.00
CA LEU A 196 11.68 -4.55 1.59
C LEU A 196 12.94 -5.09 0.88
N GLY A 197 12.75 -5.68 -0.31
CA GLY A 197 13.80 -6.29 -1.13
C GLY A 197 13.87 -7.81 -1.02
N LYS A 198 13.22 -8.43 0.00
CA LYS A 198 13.19 -9.89 0.15
C LYS A 198 12.14 -10.57 -0.76
N GLU A 199 11.17 -9.82 -1.24
CA GLU A 199 10.20 -10.28 -2.24
C GLU A 199 10.85 -10.58 -3.58
N SER A 200 11.94 -9.87 -3.90
CA SER A 200 12.64 -9.96 -5.17
C SER A 200 13.66 -11.11 -5.16
N ARG A 201 13.55 -12.05 -6.12
CA ARG A 201 14.48 -13.17 -6.29
C ARG A 201 15.22 -13.06 -7.62
N LYS A 202 16.56 -13.22 -7.61
CA LYS A 202 17.40 -13.09 -8.82
C LYS A 202 17.00 -13.98 -10.00
N ALA A 203 16.32 -15.10 -9.75
CA ALA A 203 15.93 -16.07 -10.78
C ALA A 203 14.51 -15.86 -11.35
N ASP A 204 13.71 -14.94 -10.80
CA ASP A 204 12.28 -14.83 -11.11
C ASP A 204 11.90 -13.41 -11.55
N THR A 205 12.32 -13.03 -12.76
CA THR A 205 12.18 -11.68 -13.30
C THR A 205 10.73 -11.22 -13.38
N LYS A 206 9.80 -12.10 -13.82
CA LYS A 206 8.38 -11.76 -13.95
C LYS A 206 7.73 -11.47 -12.60
N ARG A 207 8.05 -12.27 -11.58
CA ARG A 207 7.53 -12.05 -10.22
C ARG A 207 8.06 -10.75 -9.63
N ASN A 208 9.33 -10.44 -9.87
CA ASN A 208 9.92 -9.19 -9.41
C ASN A 208 9.25 -7.98 -10.09
N GLU A 209 9.07 -8.02 -11.41
CA GLU A 209 8.43 -6.94 -12.17
C GLU A 209 7.02 -6.64 -11.63
N TRP A 210 6.20 -7.67 -11.43
CA TRP A 210 4.86 -7.50 -10.86
C TRP A 210 4.90 -6.92 -9.43
N ALA A 211 5.78 -7.42 -8.57
CA ALA A 211 5.94 -6.89 -7.21
C ALA A 211 6.39 -5.41 -7.24
N HIS A 212 7.32 -5.05 -8.12
CA HIS A 212 7.82 -3.68 -8.30
C HIS A 212 6.71 -2.76 -8.82
N GLN A 213 5.88 -3.21 -9.75
CA GLN A 213 4.72 -2.45 -10.22
C GLN A 213 3.72 -2.16 -9.09
N ILE A 214 3.44 -3.13 -8.23
CA ILE A 214 2.56 -2.91 -7.07
C ILE A 214 3.20 -1.94 -6.08
N LEU A 215 4.48 -2.10 -5.74
CA LEU A 215 5.19 -1.17 -4.85
C LEU A 215 5.18 0.25 -5.43
N PHE A 216 5.37 0.39 -6.74
CA PHE A 216 5.30 1.68 -7.42
C PHE A 216 3.90 2.31 -7.26
N LYS A 217 2.83 1.57 -7.57
CA LYS A 217 1.45 2.05 -7.39
C LYS A 217 1.18 2.50 -5.95
N ILE A 218 1.73 1.79 -4.96
CA ILE A 218 1.58 2.13 -3.54
C ILE A 218 2.34 3.42 -3.21
N LEU A 219 3.62 3.52 -3.58
CA LEU A 219 4.51 4.59 -3.13
C LEU A 219 4.38 5.89 -3.93
N ASP A 220 3.90 5.86 -5.17
CA ASP A 220 3.85 7.02 -6.05
C ASP A 220 3.00 8.19 -5.50
N ASN A 221 2.00 7.89 -4.67
CA ASN A 221 1.09 8.87 -4.07
C ASN A 221 1.32 9.06 -2.55
N ARG A 222 2.53 8.74 -2.04
CA ARG A 222 2.82 8.75 -0.60
C ARG A 222 4.06 9.56 -0.24
N THR A 223 4.05 10.12 0.97
CA THR A 223 5.19 10.87 1.53
C THR A 223 5.62 10.41 2.92
N ASN A 224 4.84 9.55 3.59
CA ASN A 224 5.09 9.08 4.97
C ASN A 224 5.19 7.55 5.01
N THR A 225 6.27 7.03 4.45
CA THR A 225 6.56 5.58 4.45
C THR A 225 7.85 5.28 5.21
N ILE A 226 7.76 4.44 6.23
CA ILE A 226 8.89 3.96 7.01
C ILE A 226 9.25 2.57 6.49
N ILE A 227 10.47 2.42 6.00
CA ILE A 227 10.93 1.22 5.32
C ILE A 227 12.06 0.62 6.13
N ASN A 228 12.03 -0.68 6.34
CA ASN A 228 13.23 -1.41 6.72
C ASN A 228 13.65 -2.42 5.65
N THR A 229 14.95 -2.64 5.54
CA THR A 229 15.53 -3.48 4.49
C THR A 229 16.91 -4.01 4.89
N ASN A 230 17.32 -5.10 4.26
CA ASN A 230 18.70 -5.59 4.36
C ASN A 230 19.62 -5.00 3.29
N LEU A 231 19.07 -4.20 2.36
CA LEU A 231 19.79 -3.67 1.20
C LEU A 231 20.44 -2.33 1.52
N SER A 232 21.63 -2.09 0.97
CA SER A 232 22.25 -0.77 0.93
C SER A 232 21.50 0.18 0.00
N SER A 233 21.82 1.47 0.06
CA SER A 233 21.24 2.46 -0.86
C SER A 233 21.53 2.15 -2.33
N GLU A 234 22.71 1.60 -2.61
CA GLU A 234 23.16 1.21 -3.94
C GLU A 234 22.41 -0.04 -4.39
N GLU A 235 22.27 -1.04 -3.52
CA GLU A 235 21.52 -2.27 -3.81
C GLU A 235 20.03 -1.99 -4.06
N ILE A 236 19.43 -1.03 -3.36
CA ILE A 236 18.04 -0.60 -3.62
C ILE A 236 17.93 0.02 -5.02
N LYS A 237 18.88 0.89 -5.40
CA LYS A 237 18.87 1.53 -6.73
C LYS A 237 19.05 0.51 -7.85
N GLU A 238 19.91 -0.48 -7.65
CA GLU A 238 20.15 -1.56 -8.61
C GLU A 238 18.96 -2.53 -8.68
N LEU A 239 18.36 -2.88 -7.54
CA LEU A 239 17.24 -3.82 -7.51
C LEU A 239 15.97 -3.23 -8.15
N TYR A 240 15.74 -1.93 -7.94
CA TYR A 240 14.52 -1.24 -8.39
C TYR A 240 14.76 -0.28 -9.56
N SER A 241 15.84 -0.46 -10.30
CA SER A 241 16.02 0.19 -11.61
C SER A 241 15.04 -0.43 -12.61
N ASP A 242 14.32 0.40 -13.36
CA ASP A 242 13.55 -0.07 -14.50
C ASP A 242 14.48 -0.44 -15.68
N ASP A 243 13.92 -1.03 -16.74
CA ASP A 243 14.66 -1.41 -17.95
C ASP A 243 15.39 -0.24 -18.63
N PHE A 244 15.02 1.00 -18.29
CA PHE A 244 15.59 2.24 -18.81
C PHE A 244 16.59 2.90 -17.83
N GLY A 245 16.82 2.33 -16.66
CA GLY A 245 17.73 2.85 -15.63
C GLY A 245 17.24 4.10 -14.88
N ASN A 246 15.96 4.48 -15.01
CA ASN A 246 15.41 5.69 -14.40
C ASN A 246 15.17 5.55 -12.90
N GLY A 247 15.13 4.32 -12.37
CA GLY A 247 15.06 4.06 -10.93
C GLY A 247 13.87 4.72 -10.24
N ALA A 248 12.74 4.90 -10.92
CA ALA A 248 11.60 5.67 -10.43
C ALA A 248 11.09 5.16 -9.07
N LEU A 249 11.03 3.84 -8.89
CA LEU A 249 10.67 3.22 -7.61
C LEU A 249 11.70 3.53 -6.51
N SER A 250 13.00 3.45 -6.81
CA SER A 250 14.04 3.85 -5.86
C SER A 250 13.92 5.33 -5.47
N SER A 251 13.58 6.21 -6.41
CA SER A 251 13.34 7.63 -6.14
C SER A 251 12.19 7.84 -5.13
N ARG A 252 11.06 7.15 -5.33
CA ARG A 252 9.93 7.18 -4.39
C ARG A 252 10.27 6.59 -3.02
N ILE A 253 11.11 5.55 -2.96
CA ILE A 253 11.61 5.00 -1.69
C ILE A 253 12.41 6.06 -0.93
N PHE A 254 13.30 6.80 -1.60
CA PHE A 254 14.17 7.81 -0.98
C PHE A 254 13.52 9.20 -0.84
N GLU A 255 12.29 9.39 -1.30
CA GLU A 255 11.60 10.69 -1.27
C GLU A 255 11.42 11.18 0.18
N GLY A 256 12.00 12.36 0.48
CA GLY A 256 11.97 12.94 1.82
C GLY A 256 12.82 12.20 2.88
N ALA A 257 13.60 11.18 2.48
CA ALA A 257 14.41 10.36 3.40
C ALA A 257 15.74 11.03 3.82
N THR A 258 16.12 12.17 3.24
CA THR A 258 17.33 12.91 3.61
C THR A 258 17.32 13.24 5.11
N GLY A 259 18.33 12.76 5.84
CA GLY A 259 18.43 12.93 7.30
C GLY A 259 17.54 11.97 8.13
N ARG A 260 16.76 11.12 7.47
CA ARG A 260 15.85 10.12 8.06
C ARG A 260 16.27 8.68 7.69
N CYS A 261 17.57 8.47 7.50
CA CYS A 261 18.15 7.15 7.27
C CYS A 261 18.98 6.69 8.48
N PHE A 262 18.84 5.42 8.85
CA PHE A 262 19.65 4.77 9.86
C PHE A 262 20.26 3.48 9.32
N VAL A 263 21.55 3.28 9.55
CA VAL A 263 22.33 2.13 9.04
C VAL A 263 22.91 1.37 10.22
N TYR A 264 22.52 0.09 10.37
CA TYR A 264 23.25 -0.81 11.25
C TYR A 264 24.54 -1.29 10.56
N PRO A 265 25.67 -1.35 11.28
CA PRO A 265 26.93 -1.90 10.75
C PRO A 265 26.80 -3.34 10.27
N SER A 266 27.52 -3.69 9.19
CA SER A 266 27.48 -5.02 8.57
C SER A 266 27.96 -6.16 9.46
N GLY A 267 28.85 -5.88 10.42
CA GLY A 267 29.41 -6.88 11.36
C GLY A 267 28.57 -7.15 12.62
N MET A 268 27.33 -6.66 12.68
CA MET A 268 26.43 -6.88 13.82
C MET A 268 26.06 -8.36 13.96
N LYS A 269 26.09 -8.87 15.20
CA LYS A 269 25.63 -10.22 15.50
C LYS A 269 24.10 -10.30 15.40
N ASP A 270 23.61 -11.42 14.88
CA ASP A 270 22.19 -11.76 14.91
C ASP A 270 21.74 -11.90 16.37
N ARG A 271 20.66 -11.21 16.75
CA ARG A 271 20.14 -11.23 18.14
C ARG A 271 19.28 -12.45 18.44
N ARG A 272 18.90 -13.21 17.40
CA ARG A 272 17.99 -14.37 17.51
C ARG A 272 18.70 -15.63 18.02
N TYR A 273 20.03 -15.64 18.00
CA TYR A 273 20.87 -16.79 18.36
C TYR A 273 21.97 -16.39 19.33
#